data_AF-A0A239D1D8-F1
#
_entry.id   AF-A0A239D1D8-F1
#
_cell.length_a   1.000
_cell.length_b   1.000
_cell.length_c   1.000
_cell.angle_alpha   90.00
_cell.angle_beta   90.00
_cell.angle_gamma   90.00
#
_symmetry.space_group_name_H-M   'P 1'
#
loop_
_entity.id
_entity.type
_entity.pdbx_description
1 polymer ?
#
loop_
_entity_poly.entity_id
_entity_poly.type
_entity_poly.pdbx_seq_one_letter_code
_entity_poly.pdbx_strand_id
1 'polypeptide(L)'
;MTGIAPSRARQFRIAAVVLLALLGTGLLACGKREWPAPQLSEDRFRIRSMNVQRGQGCLIVDCELAGAWANLDSVRLHLEPIGDEPGDGCPTCPFVPRISRFYGPGAPEMRRDMNRLIITACDLNPKKTYRVQIVASNVYPALSLVVSELFVSAPQ
;
A
#
# COMPACT_ATOMS: atom_id res chain seq x y z
N MET A 1 24.04 -64.76 -39.06
CA MET A 1 23.90 -63.52 -38.26
C MET A 1 25.21 -62.75 -38.34
N THR A 2 25.36 -61.85 -39.31
CA THR A 2 26.59 -61.05 -39.51
C THR A 2 26.39 -59.66 -38.93
N GLY A 3 27.04 -59.38 -37.80
CA GLY A 3 27.03 -58.07 -37.15
C GLY A 3 27.92 -57.10 -37.91
N ILE A 4 27.33 -56.06 -38.51
CA ILE A 4 28.05 -54.96 -39.15
C ILE A 4 28.58 -54.05 -38.04
N ALA A 5 29.88 -54.13 -37.76
CA ALA A 5 30.55 -53.21 -36.85
C ALA A 5 30.54 -51.79 -37.45
N PRO A 6 30.02 -50.77 -36.75
CA PRO A 6 29.98 -49.41 -37.27
C PRO A 6 31.40 -48.83 -37.38
N SER A 7 31.73 -48.23 -38.52
CA SER A 7 33.01 -47.56 -38.73
C SER A 7 33.20 -46.39 -37.76
N ARG A 8 34.43 -46.21 -37.24
CA ARG A 8 34.78 -45.13 -36.29
C ARG A 8 34.31 -43.74 -36.77
N ALA A 9 34.36 -43.49 -38.09
CA ALA A 9 33.88 -42.24 -38.69
C ALA A 9 32.37 -41.99 -38.50
N ARG A 10 31.54 -43.05 -38.47
CA ARG A 10 30.10 -42.95 -38.23
C ARG A 10 29.80 -42.64 -36.77
N GLN A 11 30.60 -43.19 -35.84
CA GLN A 11 30.51 -42.88 -34.41
C GLN A 11 30.89 -41.43 -34.08
N PHE A 12 31.94 -40.90 -34.71
CA PHE A 12 32.35 -39.50 -34.53
C PHE A 12 31.32 -38.50 -35.06
N ARG A 13 30.68 -38.78 -36.20
CA ARG A 13 29.62 -37.91 -36.76
C ARG A 13 28.38 -37.87 -35.89
N ILE A 14 27.97 -39.00 -35.32
CA ILE A 14 26.84 -39.05 -34.38
C ILE A 14 27.17 -38.31 -33.10
N ALA A 15 28.37 -38.50 -32.54
CA ALA A 15 28.82 -37.78 -31.35
C ALA A 15 28.85 -36.25 -31.56
N ALA A 16 29.33 -35.80 -32.73
CA ALA A 16 29.36 -34.38 -33.06
C ALA A 16 27.95 -33.77 -33.20
N VAL A 17 27.00 -34.48 -33.81
CA VAL A 17 25.61 -34.01 -33.94
C VAL A 17 24.91 -33.95 -32.59
N VAL A 18 25.13 -34.94 -31.72
CA VAL A 18 24.56 -34.95 -30.36
C VAL A 18 25.14 -33.81 -29.52
N LEU A 19 26.45 -33.56 -29.61
CA LEU A 19 27.09 -32.47 -28.89
C LEU A 19 26.60 -31.09 -29.37
N LEU A 20 26.41 -30.91 -30.67
CA LEU A 20 25.88 -29.67 -31.25
C LEU A 20 24.41 -29.43 -30.86
N ALA A 21 23.60 -30.50 -30.80
CA ALA A 21 22.22 -30.43 -30.34
C ALA A 21 22.12 -30.07 -28.85
N LEU A 22 23.00 -30.61 -28.00
CA LEU A 22 23.06 -30.30 -26.57
C LEU A 22 23.52 -28.85 -26.31
N LEU A 23 24.49 -28.34 -27.09
CA LEU A 23 24.89 -26.93 -27.00
C LEU A 23 23.78 -25.97 -27.44
N GLY A 24 22.99 -26.35 -28.46
CA GLY A 24 21.90 -25.51 -28.98
C GLY A 24 20.76 -25.29 -28.00
N THR A 25 20.46 -26.27 -27.13
CA THR A 25 19.34 -26.15 -26.17
C THR A 25 19.63 -25.24 -24.97
N GLY A 26 20.90 -24.92 -24.69
CA GLY A 26 21.27 -24.09 -23.53
C GLY A 26 21.06 -22.58 -23.71
N LEU A 27 21.02 -22.09 -24.96
CA LEU A 27 20.98 -20.65 -25.26
C LEU A 27 19.56 -20.06 -25.36
N LEU A 28 18.52 -20.91 -25.36
CA LEU A 28 17.12 -20.46 -25.41
C LEU A 28 16.45 -20.37 -24.03
N ALA A 29 17.16 -20.77 -22.97
CA ALA A 29 16.66 -20.70 -21.59
C ALA A 29 17.08 -19.37 -20.91
N CYS A 30 17.02 -18.25 -21.62
CA CYS A 30 17.09 -16.95 -20.96
C CYS A 30 15.69 -16.63 -20.43
N GLY A 31 15.32 -17.30 -19.33
CA GLY A 31 14.08 -17.06 -18.62
C GLY A 31 13.98 -15.59 -18.25
N LYS A 32 12.98 -14.90 -18.80
CA LYS A 32 12.67 -13.51 -18.50
C LYS A 32 12.35 -13.42 -17.00
N ARG A 33 13.33 -12.99 -16.20
CA ARG A 33 13.12 -12.62 -14.79
C ARG A 33 12.54 -11.22 -14.76
N GLU A 34 11.28 -11.14 -15.10
CA GLU A 34 10.50 -9.93 -14.89
C GLU A 34 10.07 -9.92 -13.42
N TRP A 35 10.35 -8.82 -12.72
CA TRP A 35 9.83 -8.65 -11.38
C TRP A 35 8.30 -8.67 -11.44
N PRO A 36 7.61 -9.49 -10.63
CA PRO A 36 6.15 -9.52 -10.64
C PRO A 36 5.62 -8.14 -10.28
N ALA A 37 4.68 -7.65 -11.08
CA ALA A 37 3.95 -6.43 -10.76
C ALA A 37 3.16 -6.63 -9.44
N PRO A 38 2.93 -5.57 -8.64
CA PRO A 38 2.18 -5.67 -7.40
C PRO A 38 0.79 -6.27 -7.67
N GLN A 39 0.42 -7.27 -6.87
CA GLN A 39 -0.84 -7.98 -7.04
C GLN A 39 -1.92 -7.34 -6.17
N LEU A 40 -2.98 -6.81 -6.81
CA LEU A 40 -4.03 -6.03 -6.16
C LEU A 40 -4.70 -6.71 -4.96
N SER A 41 -4.79 -8.04 -4.96
CA SER A 41 -5.41 -8.82 -3.88
C SER A 41 -4.48 -9.10 -2.70
N GLU A 42 -3.16 -9.16 -2.94
CA GLU A 42 -2.17 -9.54 -1.93
C GLU A 42 -1.51 -8.31 -1.29
N ASP A 43 -1.22 -7.28 -2.09
CA ASP A 43 -0.46 -6.10 -1.64
C ASP A 43 -1.33 -4.95 -1.11
N ARG A 44 -2.66 -5.09 -1.22
CA ARG A 44 -3.62 -4.09 -0.77
C ARG A 44 -3.91 -4.26 0.71
N PHE A 45 -3.91 -3.14 1.42
CA PHE A 45 -4.55 -3.02 2.72
C PHE A 45 -5.82 -2.21 2.62
N ARG A 46 -6.63 -2.27 3.68
CA ARG A 46 -7.81 -1.44 3.86
C ARG A 46 -7.90 -0.97 5.31
N ILE A 47 -8.58 0.15 5.52
CA ILE A 47 -8.98 0.58 6.86
C ILE A 47 -10.23 -0.23 7.21
N ARG A 48 -10.13 -1.08 8.23
CA ARG A 48 -11.23 -1.94 8.70
C ARG A 48 -12.15 -1.17 9.64
N SER A 49 -11.57 -0.43 10.56
CA SER A 49 -12.30 0.40 11.52
C SER A 49 -11.48 1.65 11.83
N MET A 50 -12.18 2.71 12.25
CA MET A 50 -11.58 3.95 12.67
C MET A 50 -12.34 4.46 13.89
N ASN A 51 -11.61 4.92 14.89
CA ASN A 51 -12.13 5.58 16.06
C ASN A 51 -11.46 6.95 16.21
N VAL A 52 -12.22 7.95 16.61
CA VAL A 52 -11.74 9.31 16.80
C VAL A 52 -12.05 9.74 18.23
N GLN A 53 -10.99 10.01 18.97
CA GLN A 53 -11.07 10.47 20.35
C GLN A 53 -10.56 11.90 20.45
N ARG A 54 -11.07 12.64 21.44
CA ARG A 54 -10.50 13.93 21.84
C ARG A 54 -9.86 13.84 23.20
N GLY A 55 -8.83 14.65 23.39
CA GLY A 55 -8.20 14.87 24.68
C GLY A 55 -7.19 16.00 24.61
N GLN A 56 -7.23 16.91 25.59
CA GLN A 56 -6.21 17.95 25.79
C GLN A 56 -5.93 18.82 24.54
N GLY A 57 -6.97 19.19 23.78
CA GLY A 57 -6.83 19.99 22.55
C GLY A 57 -6.31 19.21 21.34
N CYS A 58 -6.15 17.89 21.48
CA CYS A 58 -5.75 16.99 20.43
C CYS A 58 -6.89 16.06 20.01
N LEU A 59 -6.84 15.65 18.76
CA LEU A 59 -7.68 14.63 18.15
C LEU A 59 -6.81 13.40 17.89
N ILE A 60 -7.18 12.28 18.48
CA ILE A 60 -6.47 11.00 18.36
C ILE A 60 -7.31 10.10 17.46
N VAL A 61 -6.76 9.74 16.30
CA VAL A 61 -7.37 8.80 15.36
C VAL A 61 -6.70 7.45 15.53
N ASP A 62 -7.46 6.42 15.88
CA ASP A 62 -7.01 5.02 15.97
C ASP A 62 -7.69 4.23 14.85
N CYS A 63 -6.91 3.72 13.90
CA CYS A 63 -7.37 2.92 12.78
C CYS A 63 -6.88 1.47 12.91
N GLU A 64 -7.78 0.52 12.74
CA GLU A 64 -7.43 -0.88 12.52
C GLU A 64 -7.31 -1.14 11.02
N LEU A 65 -6.16 -1.65 10.59
CA LEU A 65 -5.87 -2.02 9.21
C LEU A 65 -6.08 -3.53 9.01
N ALA A 66 -6.47 -3.90 7.79
CA ALA A 66 -6.60 -5.29 7.36
C ALA A 66 -5.94 -5.50 5.99
N GLY A 67 -5.61 -6.76 5.66
CA GLY A 67 -4.84 -7.10 4.46
C GLY A 67 -3.34 -6.87 4.68
N ALA A 68 -2.62 -6.45 3.63
CA ALA A 68 -1.18 -6.17 3.71
C ALA A 68 -0.87 -4.83 4.37
N TRP A 69 -1.29 -4.65 5.63
CA TRP A 69 -1.15 -3.40 6.39
C TRP A 69 0.29 -2.91 6.54
N ALA A 70 1.28 -3.82 6.42
CA ALA A 70 2.69 -3.48 6.42
C ALA A 70 3.09 -2.60 5.22
N ASN A 71 2.30 -2.61 4.14
CA ASN A 71 2.52 -1.80 2.94
C ASN A 71 2.02 -0.36 3.09
N LEU A 72 1.60 0.07 4.28
CA LEU A 72 1.29 1.47 4.54
C LEU A 72 2.56 2.31 4.46
N ASP A 73 2.57 3.30 3.55
CA ASP A 73 3.67 4.24 3.40
C ASP A 73 3.43 5.49 4.25
N SER A 74 2.41 6.25 3.88
CA SER A 74 2.12 7.57 4.41
C SER A 74 0.63 7.80 4.53
N VAL A 75 0.26 8.78 5.37
CA VAL A 75 -1.13 9.10 5.67
C VAL A 75 -1.35 10.60 5.59
N ARG A 76 -2.53 10.99 5.09
CA ARG A 76 -3.04 12.34 5.18
C ARG A 76 -4.30 12.35 6.04
N LEU A 77 -4.28 13.13 7.10
CA LEU A 77 -5.45 13.44 7.91
C LEU A 77 -6.13 14.68 7.34
N HIS A 78 -7.34 14.49 6.85
CA HIS A 78 -8.21 15.55 6.38
C HIS A 78 -9.20 15.91 7.48
N LEU A 79 -9.30 17.21 7.77
CA LEU A 79 -10.22 17.76 8.74
C LEU A 79 -11.00 18.91 8.10
N GLU A 80 -12.28 18.99 8.43
CA GLU A 80 -13.14 20.11 8.10
C GLU A 80 -13.86 20.56 9.36
N PRO A 81 -13.59 21.76 9.87
CA PRO A 81 -14.36 22.32 10.97
C PRO A 81 -15.80 22.58 10.50
N ILE A 82 -16.76 22.30 11.37
CA ILE A 82 -18.18 22.57 11.13
C ILE A 82 -18.60 23.79 11.94
N GLY A 83 -19.29 24.73 11.29
CA GLY A 83 -19.82 25.92 11.93
C GLY A 83 -20.25 26.97 10.89
N ASP A 84 -20.50 28.18 11.39
CA ASP A 84 -21.00 29.31 10.58
C ASP A 84 -19.90 30.36 10.31
N GLU A 85 -18.65 30.11 10.73
CA GLU A 85 -17.55 31.04 10.50
C GLU A 85 -17.01 30.94 9.07
N PRO A 86 -16.43 32.02 8.52
CA PRO A 86 -15.79 31.97 7.22
C PRO A 86 -14.70 30.88 7.16
N GLY A 87 -14.87 29.92 6.25
CA GLY A 87 -13.96 28.79 6.09
C GLY A 87 -14.44 27.48 6.74
N ASP A 88 -15.49 27.52 7.55
CA ASP A 88 -16.14 26.32 8.06
C ASP A 88 -16.94 25.60 6.96
N GLY A 89 -17.11 24.30 7.15
CA GLY A 89 -18.03 23.46 6.39
C GLY A 89 -19.38 23.32 7.08
N CYS A 90 -20.33 22.71 6.37
CA CYS A 90 -21.65 22.42 6.92
C CYS A 90 -21.83 20.89 7.11
N PRO A 91 -22.68 20.43 8.06
CA PRO A 91 -22.81 18.99 8.37
C PRO A 91 -23.26 18.13 7.17
N THR A 92 -24.11 18.68 6.31
CA THR A 92 -24.77 17.96 5.20
C THR A 92 -24.18 18.26 3.83
N CYS A 93 -23.28 19.24 3.73
CA CYS A 93 -22.61 19.61 2.49
C CYS A 93 -21.58 18.53 2.12
N PRO A 94 -21.19 18.41 0.84
CA PRO A 94 -20.03 17.60 0.46
C PRO A 94 -18.82 17.94 1.34
N PHE A 95 -18.05 16.91 1.73
CA PHE A 95 -16.86 17.09 2.54
C PHE A 95 -15.78 17.81 1.74
N VAL A 96 -15.30 18.94 2.28
CA VAL A 96 -14.18 19.68 1.70
C VAL A 96 -13.10 19.82 2.78
N PRO A 97 -11.95 19.15 2.64
CA PRO A 97 -10.89 19.27 3.63
C PRO A 97 -10.38 20.72 3.68
N ARG A 98 -10.50 21.34 4.85
CA ARG A 98 -9.99 22.70 5.12
C ARG A 98 -8.61 22.65 5.75
N ILE A 99 -8.34 21.60 6.51
CA ILE A 99 -7.05 21.32 7.13
C ILE A 99 -6.62 19.95 6.63
N SER A 100 -5.38 19.87 6.15
CA SER A 100 -4.78 18.63 5.69
C SER A 100 -3.39 18.49 6.30
N ARG A 101 -3.18 17.41 7.06
CA ARG A 101 -1.89 17.10 7.68
C ARG A 101 -1.32 15.84 7.08
N PHE A 102 -0.06 15.89 6.69
CA PHE A 102 0.66 14.76 6.11
C PHE A 102 1.57 14.13 7.16
N TYR A 103 1.54 12.80 7.22
CA TYR A 103 2.34 11.98 8.10
C TYR A 103 3.09 10.96 7.24
N GLY A 104 4.38 11.22 7.02
CA GLY A 104 5.28 10.29 6.34
C GLY A 104 5.79 9.19 7.28
N PRO A 105 6.57 8.23 6.75
CA PRO A 105 7.22 7.21 7.57
C PRO A 105 8.02 7.83 8.72
N GLY A 106 7.73 7.41 9.96
CA GLY A 106 8.46 7.85 11.14
C GLY A 106 8.05 9.21 11.71
N ALA A 107 6.99 9.84 11.20
CA ALA A 107 6.45 11.07 11.79
C ALA A 107 6.12 10.86 13.29
N PRO A 108 6.56 11.74 14.20
CA PRO A 108 6.45 11.52 15.65
C PRO A 108 5.00 11.45 16.14
N GLU A 109 4.08 12.10 15.42
CA GLU A 109 2.65 12.10 15.73
C GLU A 109 1.89 10.90 15.12
N MET A 110 2.59 10.05 14.37
CA MET A 110 2.03 8.84 13.76
C MET A 110 2.73 7.60 14.31
N ARG A 111 2.01 6.83 15.13
CA ARG A 111 2.49 5.57 15.67
C ARG A 111 1.87 4.40 14.91
N ARG A 112 2.69 3.41 14.60
CA ARG A 112 2.27 2.12 14.04
C ARG A 112 2.56 1.02 15.05
N ASP A 113 1.57 0.16 15.26
CA ASP A 113 1.63 -0.95 16.22
C ASP A 113 0.92 -2.15 15.62
N MET A 114 1.70 -3.05 15.01
CA MET A 114 1.18 -4.11 14.13
C MET A 114 0.20 -3.54 13.10
N ASN A 115 -1.06 -4.02 13.11
CA ASN A 115 -2.11 -3.57 12.21
C ASN A 115 -2.84 -2.30 12.69
N ARG A 116 -2.37 -1.65 13.75
CA ARG A 116 -2.96 -0.41 14.27
C ARG A 116 -2.16 0.81 13.86
N LEU A 117 -2.86 1.82 13.38
CA LEU A 117 -2.33 3.12 13.01
C LEU A 117 -2.95 4.17 13.93
N ILE A 118 -2.13 4.88 14.68
CA ILE A 118 -2.56 5.92 15.60
C ILE A 118 -1.96 7.25 15.17
N ILE A 119 -2.81 8.26 14.97
CA ILE A 119 -2.41 9.61 14.59
C ILE A 119 -2.90 10.59 15.65
N THR A 120 -2.00 11.42 16.14
CA THR A 120 -2.32 12.48 17.10
C THR A 120 -2.24 13.85 16.41
N ALA A 121 -3.35 14.56 16.30
CA ALA A 121 -3.41 15.89 15.72
C ALA A 121 -3.80 16.93 16.78
N CYS A 122 -2.82 17.69 17.26
CA CYS A 122 -3.03 18.76 18.24
C CYS A 122 -3.26 20.12 17.57
N ASP A 123 -3.38 21.20 18.34
CA ASP A 123 -3.62 22.56 17.84
C ASP A 123 -4.95 22.70 17.08
N LEU A 124 -5.97 21.96 17.52
CA LEU A 124 -7.33 22.08 17.01
C LEU A 124 -8.17 22.91 17.98
N ASN A 125 -9.18 23.61 17.47
CA ASN A 125 -10.09 24.35 18.33
C ASN A 125 -10.96 23.36 19.12
N PRO A 126 -10.85 23.31 20.46
CA PRO A 126 -11.56 22.32 21.26
C PRO A 126 -13.08 22.49 21.19
N LYS A 127 -13.57 23.69 20.86
CA LYS A 127 -15.00 24.03 20.79
C LYS A 127 -15.64 23.75 19.43
N LYS A 128 -14.85 23.43 18.40
CA LYS A 128 -15.37 23.14 17.05
C LYS A 128 -15.65 21.66 16.87
N THR A 129 -16.71 21.31 16.16
CA THR A 129 -16.92 19.97 15.61
C THR A 129 -16.07 19.81 14.35
N TYR A 130 -15.48 18.65 14.12
CA TYR A 130 -14.77 18.37 12.86
C TYR A 130 -15.33 17.13 12.17
N ARG A 131 -15.44 17.18 10.84
CA ARG A 131 -15.49 15.99 9.99
C ARG A 131 -14.07 15.53 9.70
N VAL A 132 -13.81 14.25 9.86
CA VAL A 132 -12.49 13.63 9.86
C VAL A 132 -12.44 12.54 8.81
N GLN A 133 -11.41 12.54 7.97
CA GLN A 133 -11.14 11.49 7.00
C GLN A 133 -9.65 11.17 6.96
N ILE A 134 -9.34 9.89 6.83
CA ILE A 134 -7.99 9.41 6.56
C ILE A 134 -7.86 9.05 5.10
N VAL A 135 -6.76 9.50 4.48
CA VAL A 135 -6.34 9.09 3.14
C VAL A 135 -4.95 8.48 3.28
N ALA A 136 -4.83 7.18 3.09
CA ALA A 136 -3.60 6.43 3.24
C ALA A 136 -3.04 5.99 1.88
N SER A 137 -1.72 6.09 1.75
CA SER A 137 -0.96 5.69 0.57
C SER A 137 -0.26 4.36 0.82
N ASN A 138 -0.16 3.55 -0.23
CA ASN A 138 0.60 2.32 -0.22
C ASN A 138 2.05 2.60 -0.68
N VAL A 139 3.01 1.79 -0.23
CA VAL A 139 4.40 1.81 -0.72
C VAL A 139 4.49 1.57 -2.23
N TYR A 140 3.49 0.88 -2.80
CA TYR A 140 3.35 0.70 -4.23
C TYR A 140 2.46 1.81 -4.83
N PRO A 141 3.02 2.81 -5.54
CA PRO A 141 2.26 3.97 -6.03
C PRO A 141 1.26 3.62 -7.14
N ALA A 142 1.39 2.45 -7.77
CA ALA A 142 0.42 1.93 -8.73
C ALA A 142 -0.91 1.51 -8.08
N LEU A 143 -0.93 1.30 -6.76
CA LEU A 143 -2.14 0.98 -6.02
C LEU A 143 -2.88 2.27 -5.64
N SER A 144 -4.21 2.24 -5.74
CA SER A 144 -5.07 3.36 -5.37
C SER A 144 -4.97 3.71 -3.89
N LEU A 145 -5.18 4.99 -3.57
CA LEU A 145 -5.28 5.47 -2.19
C LEU A 145 -6.40 4.74 -1.43
N VAL A 146 -6.15 4.48 -0.15
CA VAL A 146 -7.13 3.90 0.77
C VAL A 146 -7.76 5.03 1.56
N VAL A 147 -9.07 5.25 1.35
CA VAL A 147 -9.83 6.33 1.98
C VAL A 147 -10.75 5.74 3.05
N SER A 148 -10.76 6.34 4.25
CA SER A 148 -11.69 5.96 5.31
C SER A 148 -13.09 6.50 5.07
N GLU A 149 -14.05 5.96 5.80
CA GLU A 149 -15.33 6.64 6.02
C GLU A 149 -15.11 7.99 6.73
N LEU A 150 -16.11 8.87 6.62
CA LEU A 150 -16.13 10.14 7.32
C LEU A 150 -16.60 9.95 8.76
N PHE A 151 -15.84 10.46 9.71
CA PHE A 151 -16.20 10.47 11.12
C PHE A 151 -16.46 11.89 11.61
N VAL A 152 -17.40 12.04 12.53
CA VAL A 152 -17.67 13.33 13.17
C VAL A 152 -17.10 13.31 14.57
N SER A 153 -16.21 14.26 14.85
CA SER A 153 -15.66 14.49 16.18
C SER A 153 -16.31 15.74 16.78
N ALA A 154 -17.29 15.52 17.66
CA ALA A 154 -17.90 16.59 18.44
C ALA A 154 -16.93 17.13 19.52
N PRO A 155 -17.11 18.37 19.97
CA PRO A 155 -16.44 18.90 21.17
C PRO A 155 -16.63 17.98 22.39
N GLN A 156 -15.65 17.98 23.28
CA GLN A 156 -15.77 17.41 24.62
C GLN A 156 -16.08 18.51 25.64
#